data_AF-A0A3P6C124-F1
#
_entry.id   AF-A0A3P6C124-F1
#
_cell.length_a   1.000
_cell.length_b   1.000
_cell.length_c   1.000
_cell.angle_alpha   90.00
_cell.angle_beta   90.00
_cell.angle_gamma   90.00
#
_symmetry.space_group_name_H-M   'P 1'
#
loop_
_entity.id
_entity.type
_entity.pdbx_description
1 polymer ?
#
loop_
_entity_poly.entity_id
_entity_poly.type
_entity_poly.pdbx_seq_one_letter_code
_entity_poly.pdbx_strand_id
1 'polypeptide(L)'
;MISYYDIRAAHAAMRALQNTLLRKRTLDIHFSIPKENPSEKDMNQGTLVIFNVDTTVSNDELLKLFGAHGEIREIRETPNRSFHRFIEYYDVRDAESALKALDRSEIGGKCIKART
;
A
#
# COMPACT_ATOMS: atom_id res chain seq x y z
N MET A 1 21.14 -2.76 2.64
CA MET A 1 19.79 -2.41 2.14
C MET A 1 19.13 -1.57 3.22
N ILE A 2 18.55 -0.44 2.86
CA ILE A 2 17.77 0.41 3.78
C ILE A 2 16.32 0.34 3.31
N SER A 3 15.40 0.08 4.23
CA SER A 3 13.97 -0.01 3.94
C SER A 3 13.26 1.16 4.62
N TYR A 4 12.30 1.75 3.91
CA TYR A 4 11.40 2.77 4.44
C TYR A 4 9.98 2.21 4.46
N TYR A 5 9.17 2.63 5.42
CA TYR A 5 7.75 2.27 5.46
C TYR A 5 6.93 3.10 4.47
N ASP A 6 7.25 4.38 4.31
CA ASP A 6 6.60 5.30 3.37
C ASP A 6 7.45 5.48 2.10
N ILE A 7 6.84 5.21 0.94
CA ILE A 7 7.51 5.35 -0.37
C ILE A 7 7.97 6.79 -0.66
N ARG A 8 7.30 7.79 -0.11
CA ARG A 8 7.67 9.21 -0.22
C ARG A 8 8.95 9.50 0.55
N ALA A 9 9.14 8.86 1.70
CA ALA A 9 10.37 8.96 2.47
C ALA A 9 11.56 8.33 1.72
N ALA A 10 11.35 7.17 1.08
CA ALA A 10 12.36 6.56 0.22
C ALA A 10 12.76 7.48 -0.95
N HIS A 11 11.78 8.06 -1.64
CA HIS A 11 12.03 9.04 -2.71
C HIS A 11 12.74 10.30 -2.21
N ALA A 12 12.33 10.84 -1.06
CA ALA A 12 12.97 12.02 -0.46
C ALA A 12 14.43 11.72 -0.08
N ALA A 13 14.68 10.58 0.54
CA ALA A 13 16.03 10.13 0.89
C ALA A 13 16.91 9.92 -0.36
N MET A 14 16.38 9.26 -1.39
CA MET A 14 17.09 9.10 -2.66
C MET A 14 17.46 10.45 -3.26
N ARG A 15 16.49 11.38 -3.40
CA ARG A 15 16.75 12.72 -3.94
C ARG A 15 17.75 13.53 -3.11
N ALA A 16 17.69 13.43 -1.78
CA ALA A 16 18.55 14.19 -0.89
C ALA A 16 19.98 13.64 -0.79
N LEU A 17 20.15 12.32 -0.92
CA LEU A 17 21.42 11.64 -0.67
C LEU A 17 22.14 11.20 -1.95
N GLN A 18 21.46 11.16 -3.10
CA GLN A 18 22.09 10.76 -4.36
C GLN A 18 23.27 11.68 -4.70
N ASN A 19 24.39 11.08 -5.10
CA ASN A 19 25.65 11.75 -5.43
C ASN A 19 26.30 12.54 -4.28
N THR A 20 25.82 12.42 -3.05
CA THR A 20 26.45 13.08 -1.90
C THR A 20 27.73 12.35 -1.47
N LEU A 21 28.70 13.09 -0.92
CA LEU A 21 29.94 12.53 -0.43
C LEU A 21 29.77 11.93 0.97
N LEU A 22 29.95 10.61 1.07
CA LEU A 22 30.09 9.90 2.33
C LEU A 22 31.49 9.27 2.41
N ARG A 23 32.30 9.70 3.38
CA ARG A 23 33.66 9.18 3.61
C ARG A 23 34.53 9.13 2.33
N LYS A 24 34.51 10.22 1.54
CA LYS A 24 35.24 10.37 0.26
C LYS A 24 34.74 9.49 -0.89
N ARG A 25 33.55 8.89 -0.78
CA ARG A 25 32.87 8.18 -1.88
C ARG A 25 31.52 8.82 -2.13
N THR A 26 31.12 8.94 -3.39
CA THR A 26 29.77 9.38 -3.76
C THR A 26 28.77 8.26 -3.53
N LEU A 27 27.62 8.58 -2.95
CA LEU A 27 26.53 7.63 -2.81
C LEU A 27 25.82 7.47 -4.15
N ASP A 28 25.59 6.22 -4.53
CA ASP A 28 24.77 5.83 -5.66
C ASP A 28 23.64 4.92 -5.17
N ILE A 29 22.41 5.43 -5.24
CA ILE A 29 21.22 4.91 -4.60
C ILE A 29 20.22 4.54 -5.69
N HIS A 30 19.76 3.29 -5.65
CA HIS A 30 18.73 2.75 -6.53
C HIS A 30 17.67 2.04 -5.71
N PHE A 31 16.45 1.96 -6.25
CA PHE A 31 15.44 1.06 -5.70
C PHE A 31 15.91 -0.39 -5.83
N SER A 32 15.61 -1.20 -4.81
CA SER A 32 15.96 -2.61 -4.83
C SER A 32 15.21 -3.32 -5.94
N ILE A 33 15.93 -4.09 -6.74
CA ILE A 33 15.33 -5.02 -7.71
C ILE A 33 14.55 -6.08 -6.91
N PRO A 34 13.30 -6.40 -7.28
CA PRO A 34 12.54 -7.48 -6.64
C PRO A 34 13.33 -8.79 -6.67
N LYS A 35 13.20 -9.60 -5.61
CA LYS A 35 13.80 -10.95 -5.58
C LYS A 35 13.20 -11.80 -6.70
N GLU A 36 13.97 -12.74 -7.25
CA GLU A 36 13.49 -13.69 -8.29
C GLU A 36 12.28 -14.52 -7.82
N ASN A 37 12.18 -14.80 -6.52
CA ASN A 37 11.02 -15.42 -5.87
C ASN A 37 10.51 -14.51 -4.75
N PRO A 38 9.74 -13.46 -5.05
CA PRO A 38 9.20 -12.58 -4.04
C PRO A 38 8.09 -13.32 -3.27
N SER A 39 8.09 -13.23 -1.94
CA SER A 39 6.95 -13.73 -1.15
C SER A 39 5.72 -12.85 -1.39
N GLU A 40 4.51 -13.32 -1.06
CA GLU A 40 3.30 -12.47 -1.13
C GLU A 40 3.48 -11.16 -0.33
N LYS A 41 4.21 -11.22 0.79
CA LYS A 41 4.57 -10.04 1.59
C LYS A 41 5.56 -9.08 0.91
N ASP A 42 6.35 -9.57 -0.04
CA ASP A 42 7.30 -8.77 -0.80
C ASP A 42 6.67 -8.10 -2.02
N MET A 43 5.58 -8.68 -2.57
CA MET A 43 4.93 -8.18 -3.79
C MET A 43 3.96 -7.02 -3.54
N ASN A 44 3.32 -6.96 -2.37
CA ASN A 44 2.17 -6.08 -2.11
C ASN A 44 2.43 -5.08 -0.97
N GLN A 45 3.64 -4.53 -0.89
CA GLN A 45 3.99 -3.59 0.18
C GLN A 45 3.07 -2.36 0.15
N GLY A 46 2.17 -2.27 1.13
CA GLY A 46 1.22 -1.17 1.27
C GLY A 46 -0.08 -1.32 0.47
N THR A 47 -0.30 -2.43 -0.24
CA THR A 47 -1.55 -2.66 -0.98
C THR A 47 -2.44 -3.68 -0.26
N LEU A 48 -3.71 -3.33 -0.07
CA LEU A 48 -4.76 -4.23 0.40
C LEU A 48 -5.69 -4.60 -0.76
N VAL A 49 -6.01 -5.88 -0.85
CA VAL A 49 -7.09 -6.40 -1.68
C VAL A 49 -8.31 -6.65 -0.80
N ILE A 50 -9.38 -5.92 -1.09
CA ILE A 50 -10.67 -6.06 -0.43
C ILE A 50 -11.59 -6.91 -1.31
N PHE A 51 -12.09 -7.99 -0.74
CA PHE A 51 -13.00 -8.93 -1.37
C PHE A 51 -14.41 -8.77 -0.79
N ASN A 52 -15.40 -9.21 -1.56
CA ASN A 52 -16.82 -9.21 -1.18
C ASN A 52 -17.38 -7.80 -0.91
N VAL A 53 -16.83 -6.79 -1.59
CA VAL A 53 -17.36 -5.42 -1.55
C VAL A 53 -18.65 -5.38 -2.36
N ASP A 54 -19.71 -4.78 -1.83
CA ASP A 54 -20.93 -4.57 -2.60
C ASP A 54 -20.69 -3.58 -3.75
N THR A 55 -21.31 -3.83 -4.90
CA THR A 55 -21.21 -2.92 -6.07
C THR A 55 -21.80 -1.53 -5.82
N THR A 56 -22.63 -1.36 -4.79
CA THR A 56 -23.14 -0.04 -4.39
C THR A 56 -22.14 0.79 -3.60
N VAL A 57 -21.10 0.16 -3.03
CA VAL A 57 -20.07 0.85 -2.24
C VAL A 57 -19.17 1.66 -3.18
N SER A 58 -19.15 2.97 -2.96
CA SER A 58 -18.37 3.91 -3.78
C SER A 58 -16.90 3.96 -3.34
N ASN A 59 -16.02 4.39 -4.24
CA ASN A 59 -14.62 4.61 -3.89
C ASN A 59 -14.46 5.75 -2.86
N ASP A 60 -15.37 6.72 -2.81
CA ASP A 60 -15.39 7.76 -1.77
C ASP A 60 -15.70 7.21 -0.37
N GLU A 61 -16.56 6.21 -0.28
CA GLU A 61 -16.87 5.52 0.97
C GLU A 61 -15.67 4.69 1.45
N LEU A 62 -15.04 3.96 0.53
CA LEU A 62 -13.79 3.24 0.81
C LEU A 62 -12.68 4.21 1.23
N LEU A 63 -12.54 5.34 0.54
CA LEU A 63 -11.56 6.38 0.88
C LEU A 63 -11.78 6.91 2.29
N LYS A 64 -13.03 7.15 2.70
CA LYS A 64 -13.34 7.60 4.07
C LYS A 64 -13.04 6.55 5.12
N LEU A 65 -13.47 5.31 4.90
CA LEU A 65 -13.31 4.21 5.86
C LEU A 65 -11.85 3.80 6.01
N PHE A 66 -11.18 3.53 4.90
CA PHE A 66 -9.78 3.10 4.88
C PHE A 66 -8.84 4.27 5.15
N GLY A 67 -9.17 5.48 4.69
CA GLY A 67 -8.37 6.69 4.93
C GLY A 67 -8.25 7.09 6.40
N ALA A 68 -9.12 6.58 7.28
CA ALA A 68 -8.99 6.75 8.73
C ALA A 68 -7.74 6.07 9.32
N HIS A 69 -7.17 5.08 8.59
CA HIS A 69 -5.98 4.34 9.02
C HIS A 69 -4.68 4.89 8.44
N GLY A 70 -4.76 5.74 7.41
CA GLY A 70 -3.60 6.36 6.79
C GLY A 70 -3.88 6.93 5.41
N GLU A 71 -2.86 7.52 4.81
CA GLU A 71 -3.00 8.20 3.53
C GLU A 71 -3.01 7.21 2.37
N ILE A 72 -4.14 7.18 1.65
CA ILE A 72 -4.34 6.32 0.49
C ILE A 72 -3.72 6.99 -0.74
N ARG A 73 -2.82 6.27 -1.41
CA ARG A 73 -2.21 6.63 -2.69
C ARG A 73 -3.18 6.42 -3.84
N GLU A 74 -3.85 5.27 -3.87
CA GLU A 74 -4.72 4.90 -4.98
C GLU A 74 -5.79 3.89 -4.55
N ILE A 75 -6.98 4.02 -5.14
CA ILE A 75 -8.03 2.98 -5.09
C ILE A 75 -8.29 2.52 -6.51
N ARG A 76 -8.12 1.22 -6.77
CA ARG A 76 -8.29 0.62 -8.10
C ARG A 76 -9.35 -0.45 -8.12
N GLU A 77 -10.17 -0.43 -9.16
CA GLU A 77 -11.13 -1.47 -9.46
C GLU A 77 -10.53 -2.49 -10.44
N THR A 78 -11.00 -3.73 -10.38
CA THR A 78 -10.65 -4.71 -11.42
C THR A 78 -11.73 -4.68 -12.51
N PRO A 79 -11.39 -4.45 -13.79
CA PRO A 79 -12.37 -4.33 -14.87
C PRO A 79 -13.38 -5.48 -14.96
N ASN A 80 -12.98 -6.69 -14.56
CA ASN A 80 -13.80 -7.90 -14.65
C ASN A 80 -14.19 -8.47 -13.27
N ARG A 81 -13.89 -7.78 -12.15
CA ARG A 81 -14.23 -8.21 -10.79
C ARG A 81 -14.68 -7.02 -9.96
N SER A 82 -15.92 -6.59 -10.17
CA SER A 82 -16.53 -5.44 -9.49
C SER A 82 -16.64 -5.59 -7.97
N PHE A 83 -16.61 -6.82 -7.45
CA PHE A 83 -16.62 -7.13 -6.01
C PHE A 83 -15.25 -7.02 -5.32
N HIS A 84 -14.20 -6.71 -6.10
CA HIS A 84 -12.83 -6.58 -5.60
C HIS A 84 -12.37 -5.12 -5.72
N ARG A 85 -11.63 -4.67 -4.71
CA ARG A 85 -11.01 -3.34 -4.67
C ARG A 85 -9.58 -3.46 -4.20
N PHE A 86 -8.68 -2.72 -4.84
CA PHE A 86 -7.30 -2.56 -4.40
C PHE A 86 -7.17 -1.19 -3.75
N ILE A 87 -6.65 -1.14 -2.53
CA ILE A 87 -6.38 0.10 -1.80
C ILE A 87 -4.90 0.12 -1.49
N GLU A 88 -4.20 1.09 -2.06
CA GLU A 88 -2.77 1.27 -1.85
C GLU A 88 -2.50 2.46 -0.93
N TYR A 89 -1.75 2.23 0.13
CA TYR A 89 -1.27 3.26 1.06
C TYR A 89 0.13 3.73 0.68
N TYR A 90 0.46 4.96 1.08
CA TYR A 90 1.84 5.43 1.03
C TYR A 90 2.73 4.72 2.05
N ASP A 91 2.22 4.47 3.26
CA ASP A 91 2.93 3.81 4.35
C ASP A 91 2.40 2.38 4.55
N VAL A 92 3.30 1.40 4.53
CA VAL A 92 2.92 -0.02 4.68
C VAL A 92 2.33 -0.35 6.06
N ARG A 93 2.62 0.44 7.09
CA ARG A 93 2.09 0.25 8.45
C ARG A 93 0.61 0.65 8.52
N ASP A 94 0.21 1.63 7.73
CA ASP A 94 -1.18 2.07 7.63
C ASP A 94 -2.03 1.00 6.97
N ALA A 95 -1.50 0.34 5.93
CA ALA A 95 -2.13 -0.84 5.33
C ALA A 95 -2.29 -1.98 6.34
N GLU A 96 -1.27 -2.29 7.15
CA GLU A 96 -1.38 -3.29 8.22
C GLU A 96 -2.41 -2.90 9.30
N SER A 97 -2.48 -1.62 9.66
CA SER A 97 -3.44 -1.07 10.61
C SER A 97 -4.88 -1.25 10.10
N ALA A 98 -5.13 -0.86 8.85
CA ALA A 98 -6.41 -1.04 8.19
C ALA A 98 -6.78 -2.53 8.06
N LEU A 99 -5.83 -3.40 7.69
CA LEU A 99 -6.07 -4.84 7.62
C LEU A 99 -6.56 -5.39 8.97
N LYS A 100 -5.89 -5.04 10.06
CA LYS A 100 -6.24 -5.53 11.41
C LYS A 100 -7.60 -5.02 11.88
N ALA A 101 -7.96 -3.79 11.50
CA ALA A 101 -9.17 -3.14 11.95
C ALA A 101 -10.41 -3.48 11.10
N LEU A 102 -10.23 -3.62 9.79
CA LEU A 102 -11.32 -3.69 8.81
C LEU A 102 -11.52 -5.09 8.21
N ASP A 103 -10.60 -6.04 8.40
CA ASP A 103 -10.86 -7.43 7.98
C ASP A 103 -12.10 -7.97 8.69
N ARG A 104 -13.04 -8.52 7.91
CA ARG A 104 -14.34 -9.05 8.38
C ARG A 104 -15.30 -8.00 8.95
N SER A 105 -15.05 -6.72 8.73
CA SER A 105 -16.02 -5.66 9.01
C SER A 105 -17.17 -5.67 8.01
N GLU A 106 -18.32 -5.12 8.40
CA GLU A 106 -19.48 -4.97 7.51
C GLU A 106 -19.43 -3.61 6.80
N ILE A 107 -19.46 -3.63 5.46
CA ILE A 107 -19.49 -2.45 4.59
C ILE A 107 -20.58 -2.67 3.53
N GLY A 108 -21.51 -1.72 3.40
CA GLY A 108 -22.63 -1.85 2.46
C GLY A 108 -23.51 -3.07 2.72
N GLY A 109 -23.64 -3.51 3.97
CA GLY A 109 -24.42 -4.70 4.36
C GLY A 109 -23.76 -6.04 4.04
N LYS A 110 -22.46 -6.05 3.67
CA LYS A 110 -21.69 -7.27 3.43
C LYS A 110 -20.43 -7.30 4.30
N CYS A 111 -20.11 -8.48 4.83
CA CYS A 111 -18.82 -8.69 5.49
C CYS A 111 -17.71 -8.74 4.44
N ILE A 112 -16.83 -7.74 4.46
CA ILE A 112 -15.68 -7.70 3.57
C ILE A 112 -14.57 -8.62 4.07
N LYS A 113 -13.65 -8.98 3.18
CA LYS A 113 -12.42 -9.68 3.56
C LYS A 113 -11.23 -8.92 3.00
N ALA A 114 -10.26 -8.59 3.84
CA ALA A 114 -9.07 -7.85 3.44
C ALA A 114 -7.83 -8.76 3.46
N ARG A 115 -6.92 -8.57 2.50
CA ARG A 115 -5.61 -9.26 2.44
C ARG A 115 -4.54 -8.30 1.91
N THR A 116 -3.34 -8.37 2.46
CA THR A 116 -2.12 -7.80 1.85
C THR A 116 -1.59 -8.74 0.79
#